data_AF-A0A956GLS7-F1
#
_entry.id   AF-A0A956GLS7-F1
#
_cell.length_a   1.000
_cell.length_b   1.000
_cell.length_c   1.000
_cell.angle_alpha   90.00
_cell.angle_beta   90.00
_cell.angle_gamma   90.00
#
_symmetry.space_group_name_H-M   'P 1'
#
loop_
_entity.id
_entity.type
_entity.pdbx_description
1 polymer ?
#
loop_
_entity_poly.entity_id
_entity_poly.type
_entity_poly.pdbx_seq_one_letter_code
_entity_poly.pdbx_strand_id
1 'polypeptide(L)'
;MRPPAASSTLPPRHRGRAVARVVAVAVALALAPACGADGPRPEDRLAGELTPTRPGAYYVDQAQRYFDGLDESADPASVATYSTRVARWEWPPWLYLTGYGAEDMAALDETVKAATPATIPDRDCRAFDVQPFARCRVSFAYAGGPCPIYEEFTFNDQGEITFIEAWSDLPGLRPMADADTWAEADGVHRLSAKVPGLGNATGLIDPESPGMAEAAAADPELADFVARTREFWDYWVRAYEAAGDDLFVRGCGW
;
A
#
# COMPACT_ATOMS: atom_id res chain seq x y z
N MET A 1 42.76 94.18 34.69
CA MET A 1 42.43 94.69 33.35
C MET A 1 43.30 93.95 32.32
N ARG A 2 42.66 93.52 31.23
CA ARG A 2 43.15 93.01 29.93
C ARG A 2 44.30 93.84 29.30
N PRO A 3 44.84 93.51 28.10
CA PRO A 3 45.43 92.26 27.51
C PRO A 3 46.72 92.67 26.70
N PRO A 4 47.04 92.30 25.42
CA PRO A 4 46.98 91.05 24.61
C PRO A 4 48.30 90.71 23.80
N ALA A 5 48.23 89.62 23.00
CA ALA A 5 48.81 89.37 21.66
C ALA A 5 50.36 89.19 21.51
N ALA A 6 50.96 88.44 20.57
CA ALA A 6 50.50 87.87 19.29
C ALA A 6 51.38 86.68 18.79
N SER A 7 50.78 85.90 17.87
CA SER A 7 51.27 85.30 16.60
C SER A 7 52.63 84.61 16.40
N SER A 8 52.57 83.40 15.81
CA SER A 8 53.12 82.97 14.48
C SER A 8 53.57 81.49 14.52
N THR A 9 52.92 80.57 13.79
CA THR A 9 53.16 80.01 12.43
C THR A 9 53.97 78.69 12.36
N LEU A 10 53.26 77.58 12.05
CA LEU A 10 53.51 76.41 11.13
C LEU A 10 54.92 75.74 11.02
N PRO A 11 55.09 74.44 10.63
CA PRO A 11 54.19 73.54 9.87
C PRO A 11 54.18 72.06 10.40
N PRO A 12 53.93 70.98 9.60
CA PRO A 12 52.98 69.91 9.91
C PRO A 12 53.63 68.66 10.55
N ARG A 13 52.87 67.91 11.36
CA ARG A 13 53.27 66.58 11.84
C ARG A 13 52.60 65.46 11.04
N HIS A 14 53.46 64.55 10.58
CA HIS A 14 53.16 63.31 9.87
C HIS A 14 52.10 62.45 10.56
N ARG A 15 51.11 62.00 9.78
CA ARG A 15 50.16 60.95 10.13
C ARG A 15 50.86 59.59 10.04
N GLY A 16 51.30 59.04 11.17
CA GLY A 16 51.56 57.61 11.32
C GLY A 16 50.25 56.87 11.54
N ARG A 17 49.77 56.15 10.53
CA ARG A 17 48.60 55.27 10.64
C ARG A 17 48.95 54.07 11.52
N ALA A 18 48.19 53.90 12.59
CA ALA A 18 48.18 52.70 13.40
C ALA A 18 47.70 51.51 12.57
N VAL A 19 48.48 50.44 12.58
CA VAL A 19 48.16 49.14 11.99
C VAL A 19 47.14 48.47 12.92
N ALA A 20 45.86 48.58 12.57
CA ALA A 20 44.83 47.71 13.13
C ALA A 20 44.85 46.40 12.35
N ARG A 21 45.38 45.35 12.98
CA ARG A 21 45.31 43.96 12.50
C ARG A 21 43.85 43.54 12.48
N VAL A 22 43.25 43.48 11.29
CA VAL A 22 41.99 42.76 11.06
C VAL A 22 42.32 41.28 11.13
N VAL A 23 41.91 40.63 12.21
CA VAL A 23 41.83 39.17 12.28
C VAL A 23 40.62 38.78 11.44
N ALA A 24 40.86 38.37 10.20
CA ALA A 24 39.85 37.71 9.40
C ALA A 24 39.65 36.30 9.97
N VAL A 25 38.58 36.13 10.76
CA VAL A 25 38.07 34.79 11.08
C VAL A 25 37.43 34.28 9.78
N ALA A 26 38.18 33.48 9.03
CA ALA A 26 37.62 32.68 7.95
C ALA A 26 36.70 31.64 8.61
N VAL A 27 35.41 31.94 8.70
CA VAL A 27 34.38 30.93 8.88
C VAL A 27 34.37 30.14 7.58
N ALA A 28 35.15 29.07 7.54
CA ALA A 28 34.93 28.01 6.57
C ALA A 28 33.55 27.43 6.89
N LEU A 29 32.51 27.94 6.24
CA LEU A 29 31.30 27.15 6.04
C LEU A 29 31.76 25.90 5.29
N ALA A 30 31.94 24.82 6.03
CA ALA A 30 31.90 23.50 5.46
C ALA A 30 30.50 23.35 4.84
N LEU A 31 30.39 23.68 3.55
CA LEU A 31 29.33 23.18 2.70
C LEU A 31 29.58 21.68 2.60
N ALA A 32 29.21 20.95 3.64
CA ALA A 32 28.88 19.55 3.47
C ALA A 32 27.81 19.51 2.38
N PRO A 33 27.97 18.72 1.32
CA PRO A 33 26.85 18.45 0.46
C PRO A 33 25.79 17.80 1.35
N ALA A 34 24.69 18.52 1.59
CA ALA A 34 23.44 17.91 2.00
C ALA A 34 22.94 17.08 0.80
N CYS A 35 23.65 15.99 0.50
CA CYS A 35 23.07 14.89 -0.22
C CYS A 35 22.04 14.32 0.76
N GLY A 36 20.79 14.77 0.64
CA GLY A 36 19.65 14.12 1.27
C GLY A 36 19.76 12.64 0.93
N ALA A 37 19.97 11.83 1.96
CA ALA A 37 20.02 10.39 1.84
C ALA A 37 18.60 9.83 1.81
N ASP A 38 17.74 10.42 0.97
CA ASP A 38 16.30 10.20 1.07
C ASP A 38 15.83 9.45 -0.17
N GLY A 39 16.39 8.26 -0.37
CA GLY A 39 15.66 7.22 -1.08
C GLY A 39 14.51 6.73 -0.18
N PRO A 40 13.43 6.17 -0.75
CA PRO A 40 12.36 5.59 0.05
C PRO A 40 12.95 4.56 1.01
N ARG A 41 12.50 4.59 2.25
CA ARG A 41 13.00 3.67 3.27
C ARG A 41 12.68 2.24 2.86
N PRO A 42 13.52 1.24 3.19
CA PRO A 42 13.25 -0.14 2.82
C PRO A 42 11.86 -0.63 3.23
N GLU A 43 11.35 -0.16 4.37
CA GLU A 43 10.00 -0.45 4.85
C GLU A 43 8.88 0.20 4.04
N ASP A 44 9.16 1.24 3.25
CA ASP A 44 8.14 2.00 2.51
C ASP A 44 7.97 1.55 1.06
N ARG A 45 8.74 0.55 0.62
CA ARG A 45 8.70 0.06 -0.77
C ARG A 45 7.32 -0.43 -1.16
N LEU A 46 6.93 -0.15 -2.41
CA LEU A 46 5.63 -0.49 -2.99
C LEU A 46 5.68 -1.85 -3.69
N ALA A 47 4.55 -2.56 -3.77
CA ALA A 47 4.49 -3.94 -4.26
C ALA A 47 5.27 -4.16 -5.58
N GLY A 48 5.12 -3.27 -6.56
CA GLY A 48 5.79 -3.36 -7.87
C GLY A 48 7.32 -3.31 -7.85
N GLU A 49 7.94 -3.01 -6.71
CA GLU A 49 9.39 -3.01 -6.54
C GLU A 49 9.99 -4.39 -6.25
N LEU A 50 9.16 -5.40 -5.94
CA LEU A 50 9.61 -6.79 -5.77
C LEU A 50 9.65 -7.55 -7.09
N THR A 51 10.64 -8.44 -7.17
CA THR A 51 10.72 -9.49 -8.20
C THR A 51 10.34 -10.84 -7.61
N PRO A 52 9.74 -11.75 -8.39
CA PRO A 52 9.37 -13.08 -7.90
C PRO A 52 10.56 -13.84 -7.30
N THR A 53 10.41 -14.35 -6.08
CA THR A 53 11.41 -15.20 -5.38
C THR A 53 11.07 -16.69 -5.43
N ARG A 54 9.84 -17.02 -5.83
CA ARG A 54 9.31 -18.38 -5.99
C ARG A 54 8.96 -18.63 -7.47
N PRO A 55 8.88 -19.90 -7.93
CA PRO A 55 8.41 -20.19 -9.27
C PRO A 55 6.93 -19.81 -9.43
N GLY A 56 6.49 -19.42 -10.63
CA GLY A 56 5.09 -19.05 -10.90
C GLY A 56 4.04 -20.07 -10.41
N ALA A 57 4.34 -21.37 -10.55
CA ALA A 57 3.47 -22.45 -10.07
C ALA A 57 3.21 -22.40 -8.55
N TYR A 58 4.14 -21.86 -7.76
CA TYR A 58 3.94 -21.66 -6.32
C TYR A 58 2.88 -20.59 -6.04
N TYR A 59 2.95 -19.43 -6.73
CA TYR A 59 1.99 -18.35 -6.52
C TYR A 59 0.57 -18.77 -6.96
N VAL A 60 0.46 -19.52 -8.06
CA VAL A 60 -0.81 -20.11 -8.50
C VAL A 60 -1.34 -21.11 -7.47
N ASP A 61 -0.50 -21.99 -6.92
CA ASP A 61 -0.89 -22.92 -5.86
C ASP A 61 -1.40 -22.19 -4.61
N GLN A 62 -0.72 -21.14 -4.15
CA GLN A 62 -1.18 -20.37 -2.99
C GLN A 62 -2.53 -19.67 -3.24
N ALA A 63 -2.73 -19.10 -4.44
CA ALA A 63 -4.01 -18.49 -4.80
C ALA A 63 -5.15 -19.54 -4.89
N GLN A 64 -4.86 -20.74 -5.40
CA GLN A 64 -5.84 -21.83 -5.42
C GLN A 64 -6.23 -22.29 -4.01
N ARG A 65 -5.26 -22.40 -3.09
CA ARG A 65 -5.52 -22.73 -1.68
C ARG A 65 -6.32 -21.66 -0.95
N TYR A 66 -6.17 -20.39 -1.33
CA TYR A 66 -7.02 -19.32 -0.81
C TYR A 66 -8.48 -19.61 -1.15
N PHE A 67 -8.77 -19.95 -2.42
CA PHE A 67 -10.13 -20.31 -2.83
C PHE A 67 -10.62 -21.64 -2.25
N ASP A 68 -9.74 -22.61 -2.00
CA ASP A 68 -10.10 -23.82 -1.24
C ASP A 68 -10.60 -23.47 0.16
N GLY A 69 -10.03 -22.45 0.80
CA GLY A 69 -10.50 -21.95 2.08
C GLY A 69 -11.95 -21.46 2.04
N LEU A 70 -12.43 -20.99 0.89
CA LEU A 70 -13.78 -20.44 0.67
C LEU A 70 -14.77 -21.43 0.03
N ASP A 71 -14.29 -22.55 -0.52
CA ASP A 71 -15.09 -23.55 -1.22
C ASP A 71 -15.55 -24.66 -0.26
N GLU A 72 -16.86 -24.84 -0.12
CA GLU A 72 -17.44 -25.87 0.76
C GLU A 72 -17.08 -27.31 0.38
N SER A 73 -16.68 -27.54 -0.87
CA SER A 73 -16.33 -28.86 -1.38
C SER A 73 -14.84 -29.18 -1.28
N ALA A 74 -14.00 -28.20 -0.94
CA ALA A 74 -12.56 -28.36 -0.91
C ALA A 74 -12.05 -29.05 0.37
N ASP A 75 -10.81 -29.54 0.31
CA ASP A 75 -10.14 -30.13 1.47
C ASP A 75 -9.83 -29.03 2.51
N PRO A 76 -10.34 -29.12 3.75
CA PRO A 76 -10.04 -28.12 4.79
C PRO A 76 -8.56 -28.08 5.20
N ALA A 77 -7.75 -29.07 4.82
CA ALA A 77 -6.30 -29.04 5.01
C ALA A 77 -5.57 -28.20 3.93
N SER A 78 -6.26 -27.81 2.85
CA SER A 78 -5.74 -26.95 1.79
C SER A 78 -5.78 -25.48 2.25
N VAL A 79 -4.72 -25.06 2.95
CA VAL A 79 -4.65 -23.73 3.56
C VAL A 79 -3.56 -22.90 2.87
N ALA A 80 -3.91 -21.68 2.47
CA ALA A 80 -2.97 -20.71 1.96
C ALA A 80 -2.03 -20.19 3.06
N THR A 81 -0.81 -19.79 2.68
CA THR A 81 0.14 -19.21 3.62
C THR A 81 -0.03 -17.69 3.66
N TYR A 82 -0.57 -17.16 4.75
CA TYR A 82 -0.75 -15.72 4.94
C TYR A 82 0.38 -15.08 5.74
N SER A 83 0.71 -13.83 5.40
CA SER A 83 1.47 -12.95 6.28
C SER A 83 0.65 -12.63 7.53
N THR A 84 1.33 -12.34 8.64
CA THR A 84 0.67 -12.02 9.92
C THR A 84 -0.27 -10.82 9.83
N ARG A 85 0.02 -9.85 8.95
CA ARG A 85 -0.81 -8.67 8.66
C ARG A 85 -1.33 -8.64 7.23
N VAL A 86 -1.71 -9.79 6.69
CA VAL A 86 -2.41 -9.86 5.40
C VAL A 86 -3.65 -8.96 5.41
N ALA A 87 -3.97 -8.30 4.28
CA ALA A 87 -5.22 -7.56 4.13
C ALA A 87 -5.99 -8.06 2.90
N ARG A 88 -7.33 -8.13 3.01
CA ARG A 88 -8.22 -8.35 1.86
C ARG A 88 -9.06 -7.10 1.61
N TRP A 89 -8.92 -6.55 0.40
CA TRP A 89 -9.59 -5.35 -0.06
C TRP A 89 -10.49 -5.65 -1.25
N GLU A 90 -11.80 -5.54 -1.03
CA GLU A 90 -12.85 -5.82 -2.01
C GLU A 90 -13.51 -4.52 -2.46
N TRP A 91 -13.32 -4.15 -3.72
CA TRP A 91 -13.85 -2.91 -4.27
C TRP A 91 -15.38 -2.91 -4.36
N PRO A 92 -16.02 -1.73 -4.41
CA PRO A 92 -17.47 -1.65 -4.58
C PRO A 92 -17.95 -2.53 -5.75
N PRO A 93 -19.05 -3.26 -5.57
CA PRO A 93 -20.09 -3.04 -4.56
C PRO A 93 -19.81 -3.61 -3.16
N TRP A 94 -18.70 -4.32 -2.97
CA TRP A 94 -18.28 -4.98 -1.75
C TRP A 94 -17.84 -4.01 -0.63
N LEU A 95 -17.24 -4.55 0.43
CA LEU A 95 -17.13 -3.86 1.73
C LEU A 95 -15.81 -3.10 1.95
N TYR A 96 -14.93 -3.06 0.94
CA TYR A 96 -13.53 -2.65 1.06
C TYR A 96 -12.74 -3.62 1.94
N LEU A 97 -12.37 -3.27 3.17
CA LEU A 97 -11.53 -4.13 4.01
C LEU A 97 -12.36 -5.27 4.62
N THR A 98 -12.27 -6.47 4.07
CA THR A 98 -12.99 -7.69 4.51
C THR A 98 -12.11 -8.71 5.22
N GLY A 99 -10.90 -8.32 5.55
CA GLY A 99 -10.04 -9.01 6.50
C GLY A 99 -8.72 -8.29 6.68
N TYR A 100 -8.22 -8.32 7.92
CA TYR A 100 -6.94 -7.71 8.28
C TYR A 100 -6.26 -8.52 9.38
N GLY A 101 -5.14 -9.14 9.05
CA GLY A 101 -4.48 -10.15 9.86
C GLY A 101 -4.97 -11.56 9.55
N ALA A 102 -4.07 -12.53 9.69
CA ALA A 102 -4.36 -13.92 9.32
C ALA A 102 -5.49 -14.55 10.16
N GLU A 103 -5.61 -14.15 11.44
CA GLU A 103 -6.66 -14.66 12.34
C GLU A 103 -8.05 -14.12 11.95
N ASP A 104 -8.17 -12.81 11.72
CA ASP A 104 -9.44 -12.19 11.33
C ASP A 104 -9.89 -12.64 9.94
N MET A 105 -8.94 -12.81 9.00
CA MET A 105 -9.21 -13.43 7.68
C MET A 105 -9.88 -14.81 7.86
N ALA A 106 -9.26 -15.71 8.62
CA ALA A 106 -9.79 -17.05 8.82
C ALA A 106 -11.15 -17.05 9.53
N ALA A 107 -11.33 -16.19 10.54
CA ALA A 107 -12.60 -16.10 11.27
C ALA A 107 -13.75 -15.56 10.40
N LEU A 108 -13.48 -14.55 9.56
CA LEU A 108 -14.46 -14.00 8.64
C LEU A 108 -14.79 -14.97 7.52
N ASP A 109 -13.81 -15.67 6.95
CA ASP A 109 -14.04 -16.67 5.90
C ASP A 109 -14.97 -17.78 6.39
N GLU A 110 -14.74 -18.30 7.60
CA GLU A 110 -15.63 -19.31 8.20
C GLU A 110 -17.04 -18.75 8.46
N THR A 111 -17.15 -17.49 8.87
CA THR A 111 -18.45 -16.83 9.09
C THR A 111 -19.21 -16.65 7.77
N VAL A 112 -18.52 -16.19 6.72
CA VAL A 112 -19.11 -15.98 5.39
C VAL A 112 -19.55 -17.30 4.78
N LYS A 113 -18.74 -18.37 4.87
CA LYS A 113 -19.11 -19.71 4.41
C LYS A 113 -20.35 -20.24 5.10
N ALA A 114 -20.42 -20.09 6.43
CA ALA A 114 -21.57 -20.55 7.20
C ALA A 114 -22.87 -19.77 6.84
N ALA A 115 -22.75 -18.48 6.53
CA ALA A 115 -23.88 -17.63 6.19
C ALA A 115 -24.31 -17.75 4.71
N THR A 116 -23.34 -17.83 3.81
CA THR A 116 -23.53 -17.76 2.35
C THR A 116 -22.69 -18.85 1.68
N PRO A 117 -23.11 -20.12 1.80
CA PRO A 117 -22.36 -21.27 1.30
C PRO A 117 -22.17 -21.23 -0.23
N ALA A 118 -20.98 -21.64 -0.70
CA ALA A 118 -20.65 -21.70 -2.12
C ALA A 118 -19.65 -22.81 -2.46
N THR A 119 -19.70 -23.27 -3.70
CA THR A 119 -18.59 -23.99 -4.34
C THR A 119 -17.93 -23.08 -5.37
N ILE A 120 -16.68 -23.34 -5.73
CA ILE A 120 -15.92 -22.50 -6.68
C ILE A 120 -15.37 -23.40 -7.79
N PRO A 121 -16.23 -23.92 -8.68
CA PRO A 121 -15.85 -24.93 -9.66
C PRO A 121 -14.95 -24.40 -10.78
N ASP A 122 -15.07 -23.11 -11.11
CA ASP A 122 -14.34 -22.46 -12.19
C ASP A 122 -13.27 -21.54 -11.60
N ARG A 123 -11.99 -21.87 -11.82
CA ARG A 123 -10.84 -21.09 -11.34
C ARG A 123 -9.75 -21.03 -12.42
N ASP A 124 -9.57 -19.88 -13.06
CA ASP A 124 -8.41 -19.59 -13.91
C ASP A 124 -7.46 -18.69 -13.13
N CYS A 125 -6.35 -19.26 -12.64
CA CYS A 125 -5.31 -18.53 -11.92
C CYS A 125 -4.00 -18.56 -12.70
N ARG A 126 -3.32 -17.41 -12.78
CA ARG A 126 -2.07 -17.25 -13.53
C ARG A 126 -1.01 -16.56 -12.70
N ALA A 127 0.24 -16.90 -12.99
CA ALA A 127 1.41 -16.22 -12.42
C ALA A 127 1.90 -15.10 -13.33
N PHE A 128 2.49 -14.06 -12.73
CA PHE A 128 3.03 -12.89 -13.42
C PHE A 128 4.42 -12.55 -12.90
N ASP A 129 5.23 -11.92 -13.75
CA ASP A 129 6.61 -11.54 -13.42
C ASP A 129 6.70 -10.24 -12.60
N VAL A 130 5.58 -9.54 -12.44
CA VAL A 130 5.45 -8.29 -11.67
C VAL A 130 4.25 -8.41 -10.73
N GLN A 131 4.38 -7.88 -9.52
CA GLN A 131 3.29 -7.88 -8.55
C GLN A 131 2.02 -7.22 -9.13
N PRO A 132 0.83 -7.72 -8.79
CA PRO A 132 0.58 -8.94 -8.01
C PRO A 132 1.00 -10.23 -8.76
N PHE A 133 1.76 -11.12 -8.10
CA PHE A 133 2.38 -12.29 -8.76
C PHE A 133 1.39 -13.41 -9.10
N ALA A 134 0.20 -13.41 -8.51
CA ALA A 134 -0.90 -14.25 -8.96
C ALA A 134 -2.16 -13.41 -9.16
N ARG A 135 -2.92 -13.74 -10.21
CA ARG A 135 -4.22 -13.15 -10.50
C ARG A 135 -5.16 -14.26 -10.91
N CYS A 136 -6.40 -14.19 -10.49
CA CYS A 136 -7.40 -15.22 -10.69
C CYS A 136 -8.70 -14.63 -11.19
N ARG A 137 -9.35 -15.36 -12.10
CA ARG A 137 -10.75 -15.19 -12.47
C ARG A 137 -11.48 -16.42 -12.01
N VAL A 138 -12.41 -16.25 -11.09
CA VAL A 138 -13.15 -17.35 -10.47
C VAL A 138 -14.65 -17.11 -10.57
N SER A 139 -15.44 -18.18 -10.42
CA SER A 139 -16.88 -18.05 -10.25
C SER A 139 -17.35 -18.81 -9.02
N PHE A 140 -17.87 -18.07 -8.03
CA PHE A 140 -18.53 -18.66 -6.87
C PHE A 140 -19.94 -19.08 -7.27
N ALA A 141 -20.27 -20.35 -7.07
CA ALA A 141 -21.60 -20.89 -7.27
C ALA A 141 -22.41 -20.78 -5.97
N TYR A 142 -23.06 -19.64 -5.77
CA TYR A 142 -24.03 -19.44 -4.69
C TYR A 142 -25.42 -19.98 -5.08
N ALA A 143 -26.30 -20.14 -4.09
CA ALA A 143 -27.70 -20.51 -4.33
C ALA A 143 -28.46 -19.51 -5.23
N GLY A 144 -28.08 -18.22 -5.21
CA GLY A 144 -28.66 -17.17 -6.05
C GLY A 144 -28.20 -17.17 -7.50
N GLY A 145 -27.06 -17.83 -7.80
CA GLY A 145 -26.45 -17.85 -9.12
C GLY A 145 -24.92 -17.75 -9.07
N PRO A 146 -24.25 -17.83 -10.24
CA PRO A 146 -22.81 -17.63 -10.32
C PRO A 146 -22.44 -16.18 -9.98
N CYS A 147 -21.34 -16.01 -9.25
CA CYS A 147 -20.77 -14.72 -8.92
C CYS A 147 -19.33 -14.67 -9.45
N PRO A 148 -19.10 -14.01 -10.61
CA PRO A 148 -17.78 -13.93 -11.20
C PRO A 148 -16.94 -12.89 -10.45
N ILE A 149 -15.76 -13.29 -9.97
CA ILE A 149 -14.83 -12.45 -9.19
C ILE A 149 -13.46 -12.45 -9.87
N TYR A 150 -12.82 -11.28 -9.91
CA TYR A 150 -11.43 -11.10 -10.28
C TYR A 150 -10.64 -10.75 -9.02
N GLU A 151 -9.61 -11.53 -8.70
CA GLU A 151 -8.76 -11.29 -7.53
C GLU A 151 -7.27 -11.30 -7.88
N GLU A 152 -6.50 -10.45 -7.21
CA GLU A 152 -5.06 -10.33 -7.33
C GLU A 152 -4.39 -10.55 -5.97
N PHE A 153 -3.22 -11.20 -5.97
CA PHE A 153 -2.51 -11.64 -4.77
C PHE A 153 -1.08 -11.10 -4.77
N THR A 154 -0.74 -10.29 -3.76
CA THR A 154 0.65 -9.88 -3.52
C THR A 154 1.34 -10.81 -2.53
N PHE A 155 2.65 -10.97 -2.70
CA PHE A 155 3.46 -11.83 -1.85
C PHE A 155 4.71 -11.14 -1.31
N ASN A 156 5.23 -11.61 -0.17
CA ASN A 156 6.57 -11.26 0.30
C ASN A 156 7.63 -12.25 -0.22
N ASP A 157 8.91 -12.01 0.13
CA ASP A 157 10.02 -12.87 -0.29
C ASP A 157 9.93 -14.30 0.26
N GLN A 158 9.22 -14.49 1.38
CA GLN A 158 8.98 -15.81 1.97
C GLN A 158 7.95 -16.62 1.17
N GLY A 159 7.13 -15.95 0.34
CA GLY A 159 6.04 -16.55 -0.43
C GLY A 159 4.68 -16.49 0.29
N GLU A 160 4.56 -15.72 1.35
CA GLU A 160 3.29 -15.53 2.05
C GLU A 160 2.43 -14.50 1.30
N ILE A 161 1.11 -14.71 1.27
CA ILE A 161 0.15 -13.72 0.76
C ILE A 161 0.10 -12.55 1.74
N THR A 162 0.33 -11.33 1.23
CA THR A 162 0.38 -10.10 2.03
C THR A 162 -0.79 -9.16 1.75
N PHE A 163 -1.35 -9.21 0.55
CA PHE A 163 -2.49 -8.40 0.15
C PHE A 163 -3.31 -9.17 -0.87
N ILE A 164 -4.63 -9.13 -0.72
CA ILE A 164 -5.60 -9.69 -1.64
C ILE A 164 -6.48 -8.53 -2.09
N GLU A 165 -6.57 -8.31 -3.39
CA GLU A 165 -7.39 -7.24 -3.95
C GLU A 165 -8.42 -7.84 -4.90
N ALA A 166 -9.70 -7.53 -4.69
CA ALA A 166 -10.81 -8.23 -5.35
C ALA A 166 -11.84 -7.27 -5.94
N TRP A 167 -12.41 -7.67 -7.07
CA TRP A 167 -13.43 -6.96 -7.82
C TRP A 167 -14.48 -7.93 -8.32
N SER A 168 -15.72 -7.47 -8.48
CA SER A 168 -16.67 -8.16 -9.36
C SER A 168 -16.10 -8.23 -10.78
N ASP A 169 -16.06 -9.42 -11.37
CA ASP A 169 -15.60 -9.62 -12.75
C ASP A 169 -16.74 -9.34 -13.75
N LEU A 170 -17.28 -8.13 -13.66
CA LEU A 170 -18.41 -7.63 -14.45
C LEU A 170 -18.04 -6.33 -15.18
N PRO A 171 -18.67 -6.03 -16.34
CA PRO A 171 -18.45 -4.77 -17.04
C PRO A 171 -18.69 -3.55 -16.14
N GLY A 172 -17.72 -2.63 -16.10
CA GLY A 172 -17.79 -1.41 -15.30
C GLY A 172 -17.41 -1.55 -13.81
N LEU A 173 -17.19 -2.78 -13.33
CA LEU A 173 -16.74 -3.04 -11.94
C LEU A 173 -15.29 -3.55 -11.87
N ARG A 174 -14.70 -3.90 -13.01
CA ARG A 174 -13.32 -4.33 -13.15
C ARG A 174 -12.33 -3.16 -13.06
N PRO A 175 -11.09 -3.40 -12.59
CA PRO A 175 -10.05 -2.35 -12.53
C PRO A 175 -9.44 -2.04 -13.91
N MET A 176 -9.76 -2.84 -14.92
CA MET A 176 -9.16 -2.79 -16.25
C MET A 176 -10.20 -2.80 -17.37
N ALA A 177 -9.76 -2.41 -18.57
CA ALA A 177 -10.60 -2.44 -19.77
C ALA A 177 -10.79 -3.87 -20.30
N ASP A 178 -11.87 -4.10 -21.03
CA ASP A 178 -12.26 -5.43 -21.54
C ASP A 178 -11.19 -6.14 -22.40
N ALA A 179 -10.36 -5.37 -23.11
CA ALA A 179 -9.28 -5.91 -23.94
C ALA A 179 -8.08 -6.39 -23.12
N ASP A 180 -7.93 -5.91 -21.88
CA ASP A 180 -6.86 -6.25 -20.96
C ASP A 180 -7.38 -7.24 -19.90
N THR A 181 -7.58 -8.49 -20.29
CA THR A 181 -8.28 -9.48 -19.45
C THR A 181 -7.57 -9.79 -18.12
N TRP A 182 -6.30 -9.42 -17.99
CA TRP A 182 -5.45 -9.71 -16.83
C TRP A 182 -4.88 -8.46 -16.16
N ALA A 183 -5.37 -7.28 -16.53
CA ALA A 183 -4.92 -6.01 -15.98
C ALA A 183 -3.41 -5.77 -16.11
N GLU A 184 -2.80 -6.16 -17.23
CA GLU A 184 -1.37 -5.96 -17.47
C GLU A 184 -1.03 -4.56 -18.01
N ALA A 185 -2.04 -3.78 -18.42
CA ALA A 185 -1.82 -2.43 -18.91
C ALA A 185 -1.32 -1.48 -17.81
N ASP A 186 -0.61 -0.45 -18.24
CA ASP A 186 -0.23 0.67 -17.37
C ASP A 186 -1.49 1.38 -16.85
N GLY A 187 -1.41 1.89 -15.62
CA GLY A 187 -2.44 2.74 -15.04
C GLY A 187 -3.71 2.02 -14.56
N VAL A 188 -3.71 0.68 -14.51
CA VAL A 188 -4.74 -0.07 -13.78
C VAL A 188 -4.77 0.41 -12.34
N HIS A 189 -5.95 0.78 -11.87
CA HIS A 189 -6.16 1.28 -10.52
C HIS A 189 -6.08 0.12 -9.52
N ARG A 190 -5.04 0.14 -8.68
CA ARG A 190 -4.82 -0.81 -7.60
C ARG A 190 -4.43 -0.10 -6.31
N LEU A 191 -4.98 -0.55 -5.19
CA LEU A 191 -4.51 -0.17 -3.88
C LEU A 191 -3.19 -0.86 -3.54
N SER A 192 -3.01 -2.12 -3.94
CA SER A 192 -1.76 -2.88 -3.73
C SER A 192 -0.50 -2.20 -4.28
N ALA A 193 -0.63 -1.37 -5.32
CA ALA A 193 0.48 -0.59 -5.89
C ALA A 193 0.83 0.66 -5.06
N LYS A 194 0.01 1.02 -4.07
CA LYS A 194 0.12 2.26 -3.29
C LYS A 194 0.46 2.04 -1.83
N VAL A 195 0.17 0.85 -1.29
CA VAL A 195 0.37 0.52 0.14
C VAL A 195 1.87 0.34 0.43
N PRO A 196 2.49 1.23 1.24
CA PRO A 196 3.87 1.07 1.68
C PRO A 196 4.06 -0.21 2.48
N GLY A 197 5.18 -0.89 2.24
CA GLY A 197 5.55 -2.11 2.93
C GLY A 197 5.31 -3.39 2.13
N LEU A 198 4.44 -3.36 1.13
CA LEU A 198 4.18 -4.53 0.27
C LEU A 198 5.36 -4.87 -0.66
N GLY A 199 6.23 -3.90 -0.92
CA GLY A 199 7.38 -4.02 -1.82
C GLY A 199 8.69 -4.45 -1.18
N ASN A 200 8.66 -4.89 0.07
CA ASN A 200 9.86 -5.26 0.81
C ASN A 200 9.87 -6.76 1.16
N ALA A 201 11.02 -7.24 1.64
CA ALA A 201 11.24 -8.66 1.90
C ALA A 201 10.27 -9.29 2.91
N THR A 202 9.61 -8.51 3.77
CA THR A 202 8.64 -9.01 4.74
C THR A 202 7.19 -8.81 4.28
N GLY A 203 6.93 -7.86 3.39
CA GLY A 203 5.58 -7.49 2.93
C GLY A 203 4.67 -7.01 4.05
N LEU A 204 5.23 -6.55 5.16
CA LEU A 204 4.47 -6.22 6.38
C LEU A 204 3.78 -4.87 6.22
N ILE A 205 2.44 -4.87 6.33
CA ILE A 205 1.63 -3.66 6.39
C ILE A 205 1.73 -3.08 7.81
N ASP A 206 2.24 -1.86 7.94
CA ASP A 206 2.28 -1.15 9.22
C ASP A 206 1.52 0.18 9.16
N PRO A 207 0.26 0.23 9.66
CA PRO A 207 -0.57 1.43 9.57
C PRO A 207 -0.02 2.61 10.38
N GLU A 208 0.83 2.34 11.37
CA GLU A 208 1.46 3.35 12.23
C GLU A 208 2.84 3.79 11.75
N SER A 209 3.36 3.21 10.66
CA SER A 209 4.67 3.58 10.17
C SER A 209 4.66 5.03 9.66
N PRO A 210 5.79 5.77 9.77
CA PRO A 210 5.81 7.13 9.27
C PRO A 210 5.57 7.21 7.75
N GLY A 211 5.92 6.16 7.00
CA GLY A 211 5.77 6.15 5.54
C GLY A 211 4.33 5.89 5.12
N MET A 212 3.62 5.04 5.85
CA MET A 212 2.18 4.92 5.72
C MET A 212 1.48 6.23 6.06
N ALA A 213 1.88 6.90 7.15
CA ALA A 213 1.29 8.17 7.55
C ALA A 213 1.52 9.28 6.51
N GLU A 214 2.72 9.37 5.93
CA GLU A 214 3.03 10.31 4.86
C GLU A 214 2.25 10.01 3.59
N ALA A 215 2.21 8.74 3.16
CA ALA A 215 1.49 8.32 1.97
C ALA A 215 -0.03 8.56 2.12
N ALA A 216 -0.61 8.23 3.29
CA ALA A 216 -2.02 8.48 3.59
C ALA A 216 -2.36 9.98 3.66
N ALA A 217 -1.42 10.85 4.05
CA ALA A 217 -1.63 12.29 3.99
C ALA A 217 -1.74 12.82 2.55
N ALA A 218 -1.19 12.10 1.57
CA ALA A 218 -1.18 12.47 0.17
C ALA A 218 -2.25 11.76 -0.69
N ASP A 219 -2.68 10.55 -0.30
CA ASP A 219 -3.67 9.76 -1.03
C ASP A 219 -4.89 9.45 -0.14
N PRO A 220 -6.10 9.98 -0.45
CA PRO A 220 -7.30 9.76 0.35
C PRO A 220 -7.77 8.29 0.37
N GLU A 221 -7.46 7.51 -0.67
CA GLU A 221 -7.79 6.09 -0.71
C GLU A 221 -6.92 5.29 0.26
N LEU A 222 -5.63 5.64 0.31
CA LEU A 222 -4.73 5.06 1.30
C LEU A 222 -5.08 5.53 2.72
N ALA A 223 -5.55 6.77 2.88
CA ALA A 223 -6.07 7.25 4.16
C ALA A 223 -7.30 6.44 4.64
N ASP A 224 -8.21 6.10 3.73
CA ASP A 224 -9.36 5.23 4.02
C ASP A 224 -8.90 3.82 4.40
N PHE A 225 -7.96 3.25 3.64
CA PHE A 225 -7.35 1.97 3.99
C PHE A 225 -6.74 1.98 5.40
N VAL A 226 -5.93 2.99 5.74
CA VAL A 226 -5.33 3.13 7.07
C VAL A 226 -6.40 3.27 8.16
N ALA A 227 -7.43 4.08 7.95
CA ALA A 227 -8.51 4.23 8.91
C ALA A 227 -9.23 2.90 9.18
N ARG A 228 -9.50 2.13 8.11
CA ARG A 228 -10.12 0.80 8.20
C ARG A 228 -9.22 -0.21 8.89
N THR A 229 -7.92 -0.23 8.65
CA THR A 229 -7.02 -1.18 9.35
C THR A 229 -6.92 -0.89 10.85
N ARG A 230 -7.00 0.38 11.27
CA ARG A 230 -6.94 0.77 12.69
C ARG A 230 -8.22 0.43 13.46
N GLU A 231 -9.36 0.60 12.82
CA GLU A 231 -10.70 0.46 13.41
C GLU A 231 -11.50 -0.60 12.63
N PHE A 232 -10.89 -1.76 12.40
CA PHE A 232 -11.38 -2.79 11.46
C PHE A 232 -12.85 -3.14 11.64
N TRP A 233 -13.25 -3.57 12.83
CA TRP A 233 -14.61 -4.01 13.10
C TRP A 233 -15.65 -2.90 12.94
N ASP A 234 -15.32 -1.68 13.37
CA ASP A 234 -16.21 -0.52 13.24
C ASP A 234 -16.46 -0.17 11.77
N TYR A 235 -15.40 -0.16 10.95
CA TYR A 235 -15.55 0.10 9.52
C TYR A 235 -16.22 -1.05 8.77
N TRP A 236 -15.91 -2.29 9.15
CA TRP A 236 -16.50 -3.48 8.54
C TRP A 236 -18.02 -3.49 8.72
N VAL A 237 -18.50 -3.27 9.96
CA VAL A 237 -19.95 -3.24 10.26
C VAL A 237 -20.64 -2.12 9.50
N ARG A 238 -20.05 -0.91 9.47
CA ARG A 238 -20.62 0.21 8.71
C ARG A 238 -20.66 -0.06 7.22
N ALA A 239 -19.62 -0.69 6.67
CA ALA A 239 -19.57 -1.06 5.25
C ALA A 239 -20.64 -2.10 4.93
N TYR A 240 -20.81 -3.12 5.78
CA TYR A 240 -21.84 -4.13 5.65
C TYR A 240 -23.25 -3.53 5.69
N GLU A 241 -23.54 -2.66 6.66
CA GLU A 241 -24.82 -1.94 6.75
C GLU A 241 -25.07 -1.05 5.53
N ALA A 242 -24.04 -0.34 5.06
CA ALA A 242 -24.14 0.55 3.90
C ALA A 242 -24.30 -0.22 2.57
N ALA A 243 -23.74 -1.43 2.47
CA ALA A 243 -23.91 -2.28 1.30
C ALA A 243 -25.35 -2.77 1.16
N GLY A 244 -26.05 -3.02 2.28
CA GLY A 244 -27.45 -3.44 2.26
C GLY A 244 -27.69 -4.82 1.64
N ASP A 245 -28.96 -5.22 1.59
CA ASP A 245 -29.36 -6.59 1.23
C ASP A 245 -29.14 -6.92 -0.27
N ASP A 246 -28.91 -5.92 -1.11
CA ASP A 246 -28.68 -6.09 -2.55
C ASP A 246 -27.20 -6.20 -2.93
N LEU A 247 -26.29 -6.32 -1.96
CA LEU A 247 -24.85 -6.44 -2.17
C LEU A 247 -24.50 -7.50 -3.22
N PHE A 248 -25.02 -8.72 -3.04
CA PHE A 248 -24.78 -9.84 -3.96
C PHE A 248 -25.44 -9.62 -5.32
N VAL A 249 -26.63 -9.03 -5.36
CA VAL A 249 -27.31 -8.68 -6.63
C VAL A 249 -26.44 -7.73 -7.46
N ARG A 250 -25.92 -6.68 -6.83
CA ARG A 250 -25.04 -5.71 -7.50
C ARG A 250 -23.68 -6.31 -7.87
N GLY A 251 -23.10 -7.13 -6.99
CA GLY A 251 -21.75 -7.66 -7.16
C GLY A 251 -21.65 -8.87 -8.06
N CYS A 252 -22.71 -9.67 -8.17
CA CYS A 252 -22.72 -10.87 -8.98
C CYS A 252 -23.57 -10.71 -10.25
N GLY A 253 -24.45 -9.70 -10.32
CA GLY A 253 -25.16 -9.30 -11.54
C GLY A 253 -26.38 -10.13 -11.90
N TRP A 254 -27.05 -10.75 -10.92
CA TRP A 254 -28.29 -11.53 -11.10
C TRP A 254 -29.54 -10.81 -10.60
#